data_AF-A0A2S5XB28-F1
#
_entry.id   AF-A0A2S5XB28-F1
#
_cell.length_a   1.000
_cell.length_b   1.000
_cell.length_c   1.000
_cell.angle_alpha   90.00
_cell.angle_beta   90.00
_cell.angle_gamma   90.00
#
_symmetry.space_group_name_H-M   'P 1'
#
loop_
_entity.id
_entity.type
_entity.pdbx_description
1 polymer ?
#
loop_
_entity_poly.entity_id
_entity_poly.type
_entity_poly.pdbx_seq_one_letter_code
_entity_poly.pdbx_strand_id
1 'polypeptide(L)' 'MPETDLLNIERASAYAARYGITRARLEEALRASELPAGILPRGGWVIAASDLEAWVDAEGH' A
#
# COMPACT_ATOMS: atom_id res chain seq x y z
N MET A 1 -7.32 19.87 6.77
CA MET A 1 -7.59 18.58 6.10
C MET A 1 -6.32 17.77 6.28
N PRO A 2 -6.37 16.52 6.79
CA PRO A 2 -5.16 15.71 6.78
C PRO A 2 -4.72 15.59 5.33
N GLU A 3 -3.52 16.06 5.03
CA GLU A 3 -2.89 15.87 3.73
C GLU A 3 -2.72 14.36 3.57
N THR A 4 -3.55 13.73 2.76
CA THR A 4 -3.45 12.29 2.51
C THR A 4 -2.07 12.03 1.90
N ASP A 5 -1.12 11.54 2.70
CA ASP A 5 0.22 11.21 2.21
C ASP A 5 0.06 10.03 1.24
N LEU A 6 0.10 10.35 -0.05
CA LEU A 6 -0.04 9.37 -1.12
C LEU A 6 1.31 8.73 -1.37
N LEU A 7 1.40 7.43 -1.11
CA LEU A 7 2.59 6.61 -1.27
C LEU A 7 2.56 5.91 -2.63
N ASN A 8 3.66 5.98 -3.38
CA ASN A 8 3.83 5.09 -4.52
C ASN A 8 4.16 3.66 -4.05
N ILE A 9 4.05 2.69 -4.95
CA ILE A 9 4.37 1.28 -4.65
C ILE A 9 5.77 1.06 -4.06
N GLU A 10 6.78 1.85 -4.47
CA GLU A 10 8.14 1.73 -3.93
C GLU A 10 8.19 2.10 -2.45
N ARG A 11 7.60 3.25 -2.08
CA ARG A 11 7.50 3.71 -0.69
C ARG A 11 6.60 2.79 0.14
N ALA A 12 5.48 2.36 -0.41
CA ALA A 12 4.56 1.44 0.26
C ALA A 12 5.22 0.08 0.52
N SER A 13 5.94 -0.46 -0.45
CA SER A 13 6.70 -1.70 -0.30
C SER A 13 7.81 -1.58 0.75
N ALA A 14 8.51 -0.44 0.79
CA ALA A 14 9.55 -0.20 1.79
C ALA A 14 8.97 -0.09 3.22
N TYR A 15 7.76 0.46 3.36
CA TYR A 15 7.05 0.47 4.63
C TYR A 15 6.59 -0.93 5.03
N ALA A 16 5.86 -1.63 4.16
CA ALA A 16 5.34 -2.98 4.40
C ALA A 16 6.47 -3.99 4.72
N ALA A 17 7.63 -3.86 4.09
CA ALA A 17 8.80 -4.68 4.35
C ALA A 17 9.31 -4.60 5.81
N ARG A 18 9.08 -3.46 6.51
CA ARG A 18 9.43 -3.32 7.94
C ARG A 18 8.58 -4.22 8.83
N TYR A 19 7.42 -4.63 8.35
CA TYR A 19 6.47 -5.53 9.02
C TYR A 19 6.53 -6.96 8.45
N GLY A 20 7.57 -7.28 7.67
CA GLY A 20 7.75 -8.61 7.07
C GLY A 20 6.90 -8.90 5.84
N ILE A 21 6.12 -7.91 5.36
CA ILE A 21 5.28 -8.07 4.18
C ILE A 21 6.13 -7.86 2.92
N THR A 22 6.14 -8.86 2.05
CA THR A 22 6.89 -8.79 0.79
C THR A 22 6.17 -7.91 -0.23
N ARG A 23 6.95 -7.33 -1.16
CA ARG A 23 6.39 -6.60 -2.31
C ARG A 23 5.37 -7.44 -3.08
N ALA A 24 5.62 -8.73 -3.26
CA ALA A 24 4.72 -9.62 -3.97
C ALA A 24 3.35 -9.71 -3.27
N ARG A 25 3.32 -9.89 -1.94
CA ARG A 25 2.08 -9.92 -1.16
C ARG A 25 1.33 -8.58 -1.22
N LEU A 26 2.05 -7.46 -1.11
CA LEU A 26 1.48 -6.12 -1.27
C LEU A 26 0.86 -5.95 -2.68
N GLU A 27 1.56 -6.40 -3.72
CA GLU A 27 1.05 -6.35 -5.08
C GLU A 27 -0.19 -7.22 -5.26
N GLU A 28 -0.21 -8.42 -4.68
CA GLU A 28 -1.38 -9.30 -4.69
C GLU A 28 -2.59 -8.66 -4.02
N ALA A 29 -2.41 -8.05 -2.83
CA ALA A 29 -3.50 -7.39 -2.11
C ALA A 29 -4.14 -6.27 -2.94
N LEU A 30 -3.32 -5.49 -3.63
CA LEU A 30 -3.76 -4.43 -4.52
C LEU A 30 -4.43 -4.98 -5.79
N ARG A 31 -3.95 -6.09 -6.37
CA ARG A 31 -4.61 -6.76 -7.52
C ARG A 31 -5.96 -7.35 -7.11
N ALA A 32 -6.04 -7.89 -5.90
CA ALA A 32 -7.24 -8.43 -5.29
C ALA A 32 -8.21 -7.34 -4.78
N SER A 33 -7.84 -6.06 -4.86
CA SER A 33 -8.59 -4.93 -4.31
C SER A 33 -8.83 -5.03 -2.78
N GLU A 34 -7.97 -5.75 -2.06
CA GLU A 34 -7.94 -5.80 -0.60
C GLU A 34 -7.37 -4.50 0.00
N LEU A 35 -6.43 -3.86 -0.72
CA LEU A 35 -5.84 -2.58 -0.35
C LEU A 35 -6.32 -1.49 -1.33
N PRO A 36 -6.95 -0.41 -0.86
CA PRO A 36 -7.35 0.70 -1.71
C PRO A 36 -6.14 1.38 -2.37
N ALA A 37 -6.17 1.48 -3.69
CA ALA A 37 -5.15 2.23 -4.44
C ALA A 37 -5.74 2.92 -5.67
N GLY A 38 -5.19 4.09 -5.96
CA GLY A 38 -5.35 4.75 -7.24
C GLY A 38 -4.35 4.22 -8.26
N ILE A 39 -4.76 4.20 -9.53
CA ILE A 39 -3.84 3.96 -10.65
C ILE A 39 -3.47 5.31 -11.28
N LEU A 40 -2.19 5.61 -11.29
CA LEU A 40 -1.64 6.77 -11.98
C LEU A 40 -1.77 6.60 -13.50
N PRO A 41 -1.86 7.68 -14.28
CA PRO A 41 -1.99 7.63 -15.75
C PRO A 41 -0.88 6.84 -16.47
N ARG A 42 0.27 6.66 -15.80
CA ARG A 42 1.43 5.91 -16.31
C ARG A 42 1.46 4.44 -15.87
N GLY A 43 0.38 3.93 -15.26
CA GLY A 43 0.26 2.55 -14.79
C GLY A 43 0.90 2.26 -13.42
N GLY A 44 1.34 3.29 -12.69
CA GLY A 44 1.87 3.14 -11.33
C GLY A 44 0.74 3.13 -10.29
N TRP A 45 0.96 2.45 -9.16
CA TRP A 45 0.00 2.44 -8.06
C TRP A 45 0.33 3.52 -7.03
N VAL A 46 -0.72 4.16 -6.54
CA VAL A 46 -0.67 5.14 -5.47
C VAL A 46 -1.65 4.73 -4.37
N ILE A 47 -1.15 4.66 -3.14
CA ILE A 47 -1.81 4.08 -1.98
C ILE A 47 -1.84 5.17 -0.91
N ALA A 48 -2.96 5.37 -0.24
CA ALA A 48 -2.96 6.28 0.91
C ALA A 48 -2.17 5.66 2.05
N ALA A 49 -1.32 6.44 2.72
CA ALA A 49 -0.56 5.97 3.87
C ALA A 49 -1.45 5.30 4.92
N SER A 50 -2.58 5.92 5.27
CA SER A 50 -3.52 5.40 6.27
C SER A 50 -4.15 4.06 5.88
N ASP A 51 -4.47 3.86 4.60
CA ASP A 51 -5.00 2.58 4.11
C ASP A 51 -3.93 1.49 4.16
N LEU A 52 -2.69 1.84 3.79
CA LEU A 52 -1.55 0.93 3.92
C LEU A 52 -1.31 0.55 5.38
N GLU A 53 -1.28 1.52 6.29
CA GLU A 53 -1.08 1.29 7.72
C GLU A 53 -2.17 0.35 8.29
N ALA A 54 -3.44 0.63 7.99
CA ALA A 54 -4.56 -0.20 8.44
C ALA A 54 -4.50 -1.62 7.86
N TRP A 55 -4.10 -1.77 6.60
CA TRP A 55 -3.95 -3.08 5.97
C TRP A 55 -2.78 -3.88 6.57
N VAL A 56 -1.64 -3.22 6.81
CA VAL A 56 -0.47 -3.86 7.44
C VAL A 56 -0.79 -4.31 8.88
N ASP A 57 -1.51 -3.50 9.64
CA ASP A 57 -2.02 -3.85 10.98
C ASP A 57 -2.92 -5.09 10.92
N ALA A 58 -3.87 -5.11 9.99
CA ALA A 58 -4.80 -6.22 9.79
C ALA A 58 -4.13 -7.54 9.32
N GLU A 59 -2.99 -7.50 8.63
CA GLU A 59 -2.25 -8.70 8.18
C GLU A 59 -1.63 -9.50 9.34
N GLY A 60 -1.62 -8.99 10.58
CA GLY A 60 -1.36 -9.81 11.77
C GLY A 60 -0.43 -9.21 12.82
N HIS A 61 -0.55 -7.91 13.11
CA HIS A 61 0.14 -7.28 14.24
C HIS A 61 -0.82 -6.68 15.26
#